data_AF-A0A6N8FWN8-F1
#
_entry.id   AF-A0A6N8FWN8-F1
#
_cell.length_a   1.000
_cell.length_b   1.000
_cell.length_c   1.000
_cell.angle_alpha   90.00
_cell.angle_beta   90.00
_cell.angle_gamma   90.00
#
_symmetry.space_group_name_H-M   'P 1'
#
loop_
_entity.id
_entity.type
_entity.pdbx_description
1 polymer ?
#
loop_
_entity_poly.entity_id
_entity_poly.type
_entity_poly.pdbx_seq_one_letter_code
_entity_poly.pdbx_strand_id
1 'polypeptide(L)'
;MYQNKLFQRTRWQLAGWYTLVMGFILSVCGLGLYEAVDHAHQQTLDRELESVAGTLHDSIETTLQQPGKLNATAQQLLPPRTQHVLGVIHQGDYYIRLLNNSEQVIAVAGFHPEGLPLTSGRVTWQTLEDLQGNRYHQISLPLHTRNNLDWGYMQVGRSLKDIDDYLANVRLILLLGLPIAMVLVGGASWWLAGLAMQPIYQSYSQIQQFTADVAHELRTPLAALGATVESALGMPTLSEAEARDTLRTVERQNRRLTTLVTDLLLLARLERQHVLVHRKCCLNDIINDLVEELAAWAIASEVQLIAEIKVHQQLQIVGDEEQLYRLVSNLIDNAIQYTPAGGVITVRLDRSDRHAVIQVQDTGIGIAPQAQQRIFDRFYRVSSDRSRHTGGSGLGLAIARAIVQAHGGSLQVQSELGKGSTFAIYLPLNISSNINTVKR
;
A
#
# COMPACT_ATOMS: atom_id res chain seq x y z
N MET A 1 -9.18 24.43 0.57
CA MET A 1 -9.42 24.23 -0.88
C MET A 1 -8.14 23.93 -1.69
N TYR A 2 -7.00 24.59 -1.41
CA TYR A 2 -5.73 24.35 -2.12
C TYR A 2 -5.09 22.97 -1.87
N GLN A 3 -5.24 22.40 -0.67
CA GLN A 3 -4.58 21.14 -0.30
C GLN A 3 -5.22 19.89 -0.92
N ASN A 4 -6.51 19.93 -1.22
CA ASN A 4 -7.19 18.87 -1.97
C ASN A 4 -6.63 18.77 -3.40
N LYS A 5 -6.17 19.89 -3.99
CA LYS A 5 -5.53 19.91 -5.31
C LYS A 5 -4.15 19.24 -5.31
N LEU A 6 -3.33 19.49 -4.29
CA LEU A 6 -2.00 18.87 -4.20
C LEU A 6 -2.13 17.35 -4.08
N PHE A 7 -3.05 16.88 -3.24
CA PHE A 7 -3.32 15.47 -3.03
C PHE A 7 -3.89 14.78 -4.27
N GLN A 8 -4.87 15.39 -4.92
CA GLN A 8 -5.39 14.90 -6.20
C GLN A 8 -4.28 14.83 -7.25
N ARG A 9 -3.38 15.83 -7.29
CA ARG A 9 -2.23 15.83 -8.18
C ARG A 9 -1.27 14.68 -7.88
N THR A 10 -0.92 14.44 -6.62
CA THR A 10 -0.05 13.33 -6.21
C THR A 10 -0.67 11.98 -6.55
N ARG A 11 -1.98 11.82 -6.34
CA ARG A 11 -2.73 10.61 -6.71
C ARG A 11 -2.69 10.35 -8.22
N TRP A 12 -2.94 11.38 -9.03
CA TRP A 12 -2.84 11.28 -10.49
C TRP A 12 -1.42 11.02 -10.98
N GLN A 13 -0.41 11.61 -10.33
CA GLN A 13 1.01 11.35 -10.64
C GLN A 13 1.42 9.90 -10.35
N LEU A 14 1.07 9.38 -9.17
CA LEU A 14 1.34 7.99 -8.80
C LEU A 14 0.65 7.02 -9.76
N ALA A 15 -0.65 7.20 -10.00
CA ALA A 15 -1.40 6.37 -10.94
C ALA A 15 -0.82 6.43 -12.37
N GLY A 16 -0.39 7.63 -12.81
CA GLY A 16 0.26 7.83 -14.10
C GLY A 16 1.58 7.06 -14.21
N TRP A 17 2.45 7.14 -13.21
CA TRP A 17 3.72 6.40 -13.19
C TRP A 17 3.52 4.88 -13.19
N TYR A 18 2.60 4.35 -12.39
CA TYR A 18 2.29 2.92 -12.39
C TYR A 18 1.73 2.45 -13.72
N THR A 19 0.83 3.23 -14.33
CA THR A 19 0.26 2.90 -15.65
C THR A 19 1.34 2.92 -16.74
N LEU A 20 2.27 3.88 -16.67
CA LEU A 20 3.39 3.98 -17.61
C LEU A 20 4.34 2.77 -17.49
N VAL A 21 4.78 2.46 -16.27
CA VAL A 21 5.70 1.33 -16.04
C VAL A 21 5.04 0.01 -16.42
N MET A 22 3.78 -0.21 -16.03
CA MET A 22 3.05 -1.43 -16.39
C MET A 22 2.80 -1.50 -17.90
N GLY A 23 2.45 -0.38 -18.54
CA GLY A 23 2.28 -0.32 -20.00
C GLY A 23 3.57 -0.67 -20.74
N PHE A 24 4.71 -0.21 -20.25
CA PHE A 24 6.02 -0.58 -20.79
C PHE A 24 6.30 -2.09 -20.64
N ILE A 25 6.08 -2.66 -19.45
CA ILE A 25 6.27 -4.10 -19.19
C ILE A 25 5.35 -4.95 -20.09
N LEU A 26 4.06 -4.62 -20.14
CA LEU A 26 3.08 -5.35 -20.96
C LEU A 26 3.41 -5.27 -22.44
N SER A 27 3.90 -4.13 -22.93
CA SER A 27 4.33 -3.97 -24.32
C SER A 27 5.54 -4.85 -24.64
N VAL A 28 6.57 -4.82 -23.79
CA VAL A 28 7.77 -5.65 -23.97
C VAL A 28 7.44 -7.14 -23.90
N CYS A 29 6.62 -7.56 -22.93
CA CYS A 29 6.17 -8.96 -22.84
C CYS A 29 5.30 -9.38 -24.03
N GLY A 30 4.40 -8.50 -24.49
CA GLY A 30 3.56 -8.77 -25.66
C GLY A 30 4.36 -8.94 -26.94
N LEU A 31 5.35 -8.08 -27.17
CA LEU A 31 6.27 -8.18 -28.30
C LEU A 31 7.14 -9.43 -28.22
N GLY A 32 7.72 -9.72 -27.05
CA GLY A 32 8.52 -10.94 -26.85
C GLY A 32 7.72 -12.22 -27.06
N LEU A 33 6.45 -12.25 -26.64
CA LEU A 33 5.56 -13.39 -26.90
C LEU A 33 5.25 -13.53 -28.40
N TYR A 34 5.00 -12.43 -29.10
CA TYR A 34 4.77 -12.44 -30.55
C TYR A 34 5.98 -13.00 -31.31
N GLU A 35 7.19 -12.51 -31.00
CA GLU A 35 8.42 -13.01 -31.63
C GLU A 35 8.68 -14.49 -31.31
N ALA A 36 8.42 -14.91 -30.06
CA ALA A 36 8.59 -16.31 -29.68
C ALA A 36 7.63 -17.25 -30.43
N VAL A 37 6.37 -16.83 -30.61
CA VAL A 37 5.35 -17.59 -31.35
C VAL A 37 5.72 -17.68 -32.84
N ASP A 38 6.09 -16.56 -33.47
CA ASP A 38 6.54 -16.54 -34.88
C ASP A 38 7.76 -17.45 -35.08
N HIS A 39 8.78 -17.33 -34.23
CA HIS A 39 9.98 -18.15 -34.33
C HIS A 39 9.71 -19.65 -34.10
N ALA A 40 8.86 -20.00 -33.13
CA ALA A 40 8.50 -21.40 -32.87
C ALA A 40 7.73 -22.03 -34.04
N HIS A 41 6.84 -21.27 -34.68
CA HIS A 41 6.12 -21.74 -35.86
C HIS A 41 7.04 -21.89 -37.08
N GLN A 42 7.97 -20.97 -37.32
CA GLN A 42 8.97 -21.10 -38.39
C GLN A 42 9.80 -22.37 -38.22
N GLN A 43 10.34 -22.64 -37.02
CA GLN A 43 11.10 -23.86 -36.76
C GLN A 43 10.27 -25.15 -36.95
N THR A 44 8.99 -25.11 -36.59
CA THR A 44 8.09 -26.25 -36.77
C THR A 44 7.83 -26.49 -38.25
N LEU A 45 7.59 -25.42 -39.00
CA LEU A 45 7.36 -25.46 -40.44
C LEU A 45 8.59 -25.97 -41.20
N ASP A 46 9.80 -25.55 -40.84
CA ASP A 46 11.04 -26.04 -41.44
C ASP A 46 11.19 -27.55 -41.24
N ARG A 47 10.95 -28.06 -40.02
CA ARG A 47 10.99 -29.50 -39.71
C ARG A 47 9.93 -30.29 -40.47
N GLU A 48 8.72 -29.76 -40.57
CA GLU A 48 7.64 -30.39 -41.33
C GLU A 48 7.99 -30.45 -42.83
N LEU A 49 8.48 -29.35 -43.40
CA LEU A 49 8.90 -29.30 -44.80
C LEU A 49 10.09 -30.22 -45.08
N GLU A 50 11.09 -30.26 -44.20
CA GLU A 50 12.23 -31.17 -44.34
C GLU A 50 11.80 -32.65 -44.28
N SER A 51 10.88 -33.01 -43.37
CA SER A 51 10.35 -34.37 -43.27
C SER A 51 9.52 -34.77 -44.50
N VAL A 52 8.62 -33.90 -44.96
CA VAL A 52 7.81 -34.15 -46.16
C VAL A 52 8.69 -34.19 -47.41
N ALA A 53 9.65 -33.27 -47.55
CA ALA A 53 10.55 -33.25 -48.68
C ALA A 53 11.50 -34.46 -48.67
N GLY A 54 12.04 -34.87 -47.52
CA GLY A 54 12.90 -36.05 -47.42
C GLY A 54 12.17 -37.35 -47.78
N THR A 55 10.96 -37.56 -47.25
CA THR A 55 10.16 -38.77 -47.57
C THR A 55 9.78 -38.84 -49.05
N LEU A 56 9.43 -37.70 -49.66
CA LEU A 56 9.16 -37.61 -51.10
C LEU A 56 10.44 -37.81 -51.93
N HIS A 57 11.56 -37.25 -51.48
CA HIS A 57 12.86 -37.35 -52.14
C HIS A 57 13.27 -38.81 -52.25
N ASP A 58 13.31 -39.54 -51.13
CA ASP A 58 13.68 -40.96 -51.09
C ASP A 58 12.74 -41.82 -51.95
N SER A 59 11.43 -41.56 -51.89
CA SER A 59 10.44 -42.30 -52.66
C SER A 59 10.57 -42.06 -54.16
N ILE A 60 10.89 -40.83 -54.60
CA ILE A 60 11.01 -40.49 -56.03
C ILE A 60 12.36 -40.97 -56.57
N GLU A 61 13.46 -40.75 -55.86
CA GLU A 61 14.82 -41.07 -56.29
C GLU A 61 14.97 -42.56 -56.65
N THR A 62 14.35 -43.44 -55.87
CA THR A 62 14.34 -44.89 -56.12
C THR A 62 13.70 -45.29 -57.46
N THR A 63 12.91 -44.42 -58.09
CA THR A 63 12.23 -44.68 -59.38
C THR A 63 12.88 -44.02 -60.60
N LEU A 64 13.89 -43.16 -60.40
CA LEU A 64 14.56 -42.42 -61.47
C LEU A 64 15.64 -43.26 -62.16
N GLN A 65 15.46 -43.51 -63.46
CA GLN A 65 16.38 -44.31 -64.28
C GLN A 65 17.16 -43.49 -65.32
N GLN A 66 16.52 -42.51 -65.98
CA GLN A 66 17.16 -41.65 -67.00
C GLN A 66 17.11 -40.18 -66.58
N PRO A 67 18.22 -39.42 -66.70
CA PRO A 67 18.22 -37.98 -66.47
C PRO A 67 17.15 -37.26 -67.30
N GLY A 68 16.33 -36.43 -66.65
CA GLY A 68 15.35 -35.56 -67.33
C GLY A 68 14.11 -36.23 -67.90
N LYS A 69 13.91 -37.55 -67.73
CA LYS A 69 12.67 -38.26 -68.14
C LYS A 69 12.00 -38.92 -66.94
N LEU A 70 10.71 -38.62 -66.74
CA LEU A 70 9.88 -39.33 -65.76
C LEU A 70 9.37 -40.64 -66.34
N ASN A 71 9.54 -41.72 -65.58
CA ASN A 71 8.93 -43.02 -65.87
C ASN A 71 7.47 -43.06 -65.37
N ALA A 72 6.65 -43.95 -65.95
CA ALA A 72 5.23 -44.10 -65.56
C ALA A 72 5.05 -44.40 -64.05
N THR A 73 5.99 -45.12 -63.43
CA THR A 73 6.01 -45.42 -61.99
C THR A 73 6.29 -44.18 -61.13
N ALA A 74 7.17 -43.28 -61.59
CA ALA A 74 7.46 -42.02 -60.90
C ALA A 74 6.27 -41.06 -61.00
N GLN A 75 5.52 -41.08 -62.10
CA GLN A 75 4.30 -40.29 -62.26
C GLN A 75 3.15 -40.75 -61.35
N GLN A 76 3.08 -42.05 -61.01
CA GLN A 76 2.08 -42.59 -60.09
C GLN A 76 2.37 -42.30 -58.61
N LEU A 77 3.63 -42.02 -58.25
CA LEU A 77 4.05 -41.64 -56.89
C LEU A 77 3.81 -40.16 -56.58
N LEU A 78 3.63 -39.33 -57.61
CA LEU A 78 3.27 -37.93 -57.42
C LEU A 78 1.80 -37.83 -57.00
N PRO A 79 1.48 -37.03 -55.97
CA PRO A 79 0.09 -36.86 -55.54
C PRO A 79 -0.76 -36.28 -56.69
N PRO A 80 -1.88 -36.93 -57.06
CA PRO A 80 -2.75 -36.45 -58.14
C PRO A 80 -3.35 -35.07 -57.82
N ARG A 81 -3.61 -34.28 -58.87
CA ARG A 81 -4.13 -32.90 -58.81
C ARG A 81 -5.37 -32.68 -57.92
N THR A 82 -6.11 -33.73 -57.58
CA THR A 82 -7.42 -33.63 -56.94
C THR A 82 -7.61 -34.53 -55.71
N GLN A 83 -6.59 -35.22 -55.22
CA GLN A 83 -6.81 -36.26 -54.20
C GLN A 83 -5.95 -36.06 -52.94
N HIS A 84 -6.66 -35.83 -51.84
CA HIS A 84 -6.18 -35.85 -50.46
C HIS A 84 -5.73 -37.27 -50.06
N VAL A 85 -4.59 -37.77 -50.56
CA VAL A 85 -4.20 -39.20 -50.39
C VAL A 85 -2.87 -39.38 -49.64
N LEU A 86 -2.43 -38.38 -48.88
CA LEU A 86 -1.53 -38.62 -47.74
C LEU A 86 -2.31 -38.35 -46.46
N GLY A 87 -2.80 -39.42 -45.82
CA GLY A 87 -3.53 -39.39 -44.53
C GLY A 87 -2.74 -38.83 -43.34
N VAL A 88 -1.57 -38.22 -43.58
CA VAL A 88 -0.68 -37.59 -42.60
C VAL A 88 -0.39 -36.11 -42.94
N ILE A 89 -0.79 -35.61 -44.12
CA ILE A 89 -0.46 -34.26 -44.62
C ILE A 89 -1.74 -33.54 -45.08
N HIS A 90 -2.70 -33.37 -44.16
CA HIS A 90 -4.07 -33.01 -44.54
C HIS A 90 -4.43 -31.51 -44.44
N GLN A 91 -3.49 -30.59 -44.17
CA GLN A 91 -3.87 -29.18 -43.92
C GLN A 91 -2.94 -28.08 -44.48
N GLY A 92 -1.71 -28.38 -44.91
CA GLY A 92 -0.85 -27.39 -45.56
C GLY A 92 -1.03 -27.44 -47.07
N ASP A 93 -1.27 -26.32 -47.73
CA ASP A 93 -1.31 -26.25 -49.19
C ASP A 93 0.12 -26.46 -49.76
N TYR A 94 0.56 -27.73 -49.83
CA TYR A 94 1.88 -28.11 -50.33
C TYR A 94 1.88 -28.18 -51.86
N TYR A 95 2.94 -27.64 -52.47
CA TYR A 95 3.25 -27.81 -53.88
C TYR A 95 4.60 -28.49 -54.06
N ILE A 96 4.73 -29.25 -55.15
CA ILE A 96 5.95 -29.97 -55.52
C ILE A 96 6.28 -29.60 -56.96
N ARG A 97 7.52 -29.21 -57.25
CA ARG A 97 8.04 -28.98 -58.61
C ARG A 97 9.29 -29.82 -58.82
N LEU A 98 9.33 -30.56 -59.92
CA LEU A 98 10.51 -31.30 -60.37
C LEU A 98 11.16 -30.52 -61.51
N LEU A 99 12.43 -30.15 -61.36
CA LEU A 99 13.21 -29.42 -62.36
C LEU A 99 14.32 -30.31 -62.92
N ASN A 100 14.64 -30.16 -64.21
CA ASN A 100 15.83 -30.79 -64.80
C ASN A 100 17.11 -30.01 -64.44
N ASN A 101 18.28 -30.50 -64.85
CA ASN A 101 19.57 -29.82 -64.67
C ASN A 101 19.65 -28.44 -65.37
N SER A 102 18.74 -28.15 -66.30
CA SER A 102 18.60 -26.85 -66.97
C SER A 102 17.55 -25.94 -66.30
N GLU A 103 17.11 -26.29 -65.08
CA GLU A 103 16.11 -25.55 -64.27
C GLU A 103 14.74 -25.41 -64.95
N GLN A 104 14.42 -26.28 -65.91
CA GLN A 104 13.10 -26.35 -66.53
C GLN A 104 12.20 -27.31 -65.76
N VAL A 105 10.94 -26.92 -65.54
CA VAL A 105 9.95 -27.74 -64.85
C VAL A 105 9.54 -28.94 -65.71
N ILE A 106 9.78 -30.14 -65.19
CA ILE A 106 9.41 -31.42 -65.81
C ILE A 106 8.02 -31.86 -65.33
N ALA A 107 7.73 -31.64 -64.04
CA ALA A 107 6.45 -32.03 -63.44
C ALA A 107 6.10 -31.14 -62.24
N VAL A 108 4.80 -31.02 -61.97
CA VAL A 108 4.25 -30.32 -60.81
C VAL A 108 3.18 -31.19 -60.19
N ALA A 109 3.17 -31.28 -58.85
CA ALA A 109 2.20 -32.04 -58.08
C ALA A 109 1.75 -31.26 -56.83
N GLY A 110 0.61 -31.65 -56.25
CA GLY A 110 0.00 -30.94 -55.11
C GLY A 110 -0.76 -29.67 -55.52
N PHE A 111 -0.88 -28.73 -54.58
CA PHE A 111 -1.46 -27.40 -54.79
C PHE A 111 -0.62 -26.63 -55.82
N HIS A 112 -1.24 -25.86 -56.71
CA HIS A 112 -0.51 -25.07 -57.71
C HIS A 112 -0.81 -23.59 -57.55
N PRO A 113 0.09 -22.82 -56.89
CA PRO A 113 -0.11 -21.38 -56.77
C PRO A 113 0.11 -20.69 -58.12
N GLU A 114 -0.90 -19.98 -58.60
CA GLU A 114 -0.81 -19.19 -59.84
C GLU A 114 0.16 -18.01 -59.66
N GLY A 115 1.12 -17.88 -60.57
CA GLY A 115 2.05 -16.75 -60.60
C GLY A 115 3.22 -16.82 -59.62
N LEU A 116 3.43 -17.96 -58.93
CA LEU A 116 4.61 -18.14 -58.07
C LEU A 116 5.88 -18.27 -58.92
N PRO A 117 6.92 -17.44 -58.71
CA PRO A 117 8.10 -17.37 -59.56
C PRO A 117 8.85 -18.70 -59.65
N LEU A 118 9.52 -18.92 -60.78
CA LEU A 118 10.46 -20.03 -60.96
C LEU A 118 11.83 -19.60 -60.43
N THR A 119 12.31 -20.30 -59.42
CA THR A 119 13.59 -20.01 -58.77
C THR A 119 14.57 -21.15 -58.93
N SER A 120 15.88 -20.84 -58.91
CA SER A 120 16.94 -21.83 -59.04
C SER A 120 16.89 -22.85 -57.90
N GLY A 121 16.94 -24.14 -58.24
CA GLY A 121 16.98 -25.25 -57.29
C GLY A 121 18.26 -25.32 -56.46
N ARG A 122 19.25 -24.46 -56.75
CA ARG A 122 20.55 -24.41 -56.04
C ARG A 122 20.46 -23.81 -54.64
N VAL A 123 19.38 -23.08 -54.33
CA VAL A 123 19.18 -22.50 -53.00
C VAL A 123 18.27 -23.44 -52.19
N THR A 124 18.80 -23.95 -51.09
CA THR A 124 18.11 -24.95 -50.25
C THR A 124 16.83 -24.41 -49.65
N TRP A 125 16.81 -23.19 -49.11
CA TRP A 125 15.62 -22.59 -48.50
C TRP A 125 15.27 -21.25 -49.13
N GLN A 126 14.01 -21.05 -49.50
CA GLN A 126 13.53 -19.82 -50.10
C GLN A 126 12.12 -19.49 -49.61
N THR A 127 11.85 -18.21 -49.38
CA THR A 127 10.48 -17.71 -49.23
C THR A 127 10.09 -16.94 -50.48
N LEU A 128 8.96 -17.31 -51.07
CA LEU A 128 8.46 -16.78 -52.33
C LEU A 128 7.10 -16.12 -52.10
N GLU A 129 6.75 -15.16 -52.93
CA GLU A 129 5.43 -14.51 -52.91
C GLU A 129 4.73 -14.74 -54.25
N ASP A 130 3.43 -15.06 -54.19
CA ASP A 130 2.59 -15.10 -55.39
C ASP A 130 2.10 -13.69 -55.77
N LEU A 131 1.38 -13.59 -56.90
CA LEU A 131 0.82 -12.32 -57.39
C LEU A 131 -0.25 -11.71 -56.47
N GLN A 132 -0.78 -12.49 -55.53
CA GLN A 132 -1.75 -12.05 -54.54
C GLN A 132 -1.08 -11.62 -53.22
N GLY A 133 0.26 -11.74 -53.13
CA GLY A 133 1.05 -11.43 -51.95
C GLY A 133 1.03 -12.52 -50.87
N ASN A 134 0.53 -13.73 -51.17
CA ASN A 134 0.65 -14.84 -50.24
C ASN A 134 2.09 -15.37 -50.25
N ARG A 135 2.65 -15.57 -49.07
CA ARG A 135 4.01 -16.10 -48.90
C ARG A 135 4.00 -17.61 -48.90
N TYR A 136 5.04 -18.21 -49.47
CA TYR A 136 5.28 -19.64 -49.50
C TYR A 136 6.71 -19.91 -49.07
N HIS A 137 6.89 -20.91 -48.21
CA HIS A 137 8.21 -21.36 -47.82
C HIS A 137 8.56 -22.65 -48.56
N GLN A 138 9.74 -22.69 -49.17
CA GLN A 138 10.16 -23.74 -50.08
C GLN A 138 11.53 -24.29 -49.69
N ILE A 139 11.65 -25.62 -49.73
CA ILE A 139 12.92 -26.36 -49.71
C ILE A 139 13.25 -26.93 -51.09
N SER A 140 14.52 -26.83 -51.51
CA SER A 140 15.05 -27.44 -52.73
C SER A 140 16.06 -28.54 -52.39
N LEU A 141 15.85 -29.74 -52.93
CA LEU A 141 16.72 -30.90 -52.78
C LEU A 141 17.22 -31.39 -54.15
N PRO A 142 18.52 -31.67 -54.33
CA PRO A 142 19.02 -32.27 -55.57
C PRO A 142 18.50 -33.71 -55.70
N LEU A 143 18.19 -34.16 -56.92
CA LEU A 143 17.77 -35.52 -57.23
C LEU A 143 18.85 -36.22 -58.06
N HIS A 144 19.15 -37.47 -57.74
CA HIS A 144 20.04 -38.31 -58.54
C HIS A 144 19.30 -39.51 -59.13
N THR A 145 19.89 -40.12 -60.15
CA THR A 145 19.45 -41.42 -60.65
C THR A 145 20.02 -42.56 -59.79
N ARG A 146 19.50 -43.79 -59.93
CA ARG A 146 20.06 -44.99 -59.26
C ARG A 146 21.57 -45.19 -59.47
N ASN A 147 22.12 -44.64 -60.56
CA ASN A 147 23.54 -44.71 -60.89
C ASN A 147 24.33 -43.48 -60.41
N ASN A 148 23.77 -42.69 -59.48
CA ASN A 148 24.38 -41.49 -58.90
C ASN A 148 24.71 -40.38 -59.93
N LEU A 149 23.94 -40.28 -61.02
CA LEU A 149 24.02 -39.17 -61.97
C LEU A 149 22.98 -38.11 -61.63
N ASP A 150 23.35 -36.83 -61.71
CA ASP A 150 22.48 -35.68 -61.47
C ASP A 150 21.24 -35.73 -62.39
N TRP A 151 20.06 -35.84 -61.78
CA TRP A 151 18.78 -35.84 -62.50
C TRP A 151 18.17 -34.44 -62.57
N GLY A 152 18.31 -33.66 -61.49
CA GLY A 152 17.75 -32.32 -61.37
C GLY A 152 17.49 -31.92 -59.92
N TYR A 153 16.45 -31.12 -59.69
CA TYR A 153 16.08 -30.65 -58.36
C TYR A 153 14.60 -30.93 -58.08
N MET A 154 14.29 -31.29 -56.85
CA MET A 154 12.93 -31.31 -56.32
C MET A 154 12.74 -30.10 -55.41
N GLN A 155 11.72 -29.31 -55.70
CA GLN A 155 11.27 -28.22 -54.86
C GLN A 155 9.96 -28.63 -54.19
N VAL A 156 9.90 -28.50 -52.87
CA VAL A 156 8.68 -28.70 -52.07
C VAL A 156 8.43 -27.43 -51.30
N GLY A 157 7.24 -26.86 -51.40
CA GLY A 157 6.88 -25.66 -50.63
C GLY A 157 5.48 -25.71 -50.08
N ARG A 158 5.21 -24.89 -49.07
CA ARG A 158 3.92 -24.77 -48.38
C ARG A 158 3.52 -23.29 -48.30
N SER A 159 2.23 -23.02 -48.42
CA SER A 159 1.68 -21.69 -48.12
C SER A 159 1.88 -21.32 -46.64
N LEU A 160 2.27 -20.08 -46.38
CA LEU A 160 2.33 -19.48 -45.04
C LEU A 160 1.03 -18.75 -44.66
N LYS A 161 0.00 -18.82 -45.50
CA LYS A 161 -1.24 -18.05 -45.31
C LYS A 161 -1.96 -18.36 -43.99
N ASP A 162 -2.01 -19.63 -43.61
CA ASP A 162 -2.56 -20.08 -42.32
C ASP A 162 -1.82 -19.47 -41.13
N ILE A 163 -0.50 -19.39 -41.21
CA ILE A 163 0.37 -18.80 -40.19
C ILE A 163 0.24 -17.27 -40.19
N ASP A 164 0.25 -16.64 -41.37
CA ASP A 164 0.12 -15.19 -41.52
C ASP A 164 -1.24 -14.71 -40.99
N ASP A 165 -2.34 -15.43 -41.27
CA ASP A 165 -3.69 -15.17 -40.74
C ASP A 165 -3.73 -15.35 -39.22
N TYR A 166 -3.07 -16.37 -38.68
CA TYR A 166 -2.94 -16.59 -37.23
C TYR A 166 -2.17 -15.46 -36.55
N LEU A 167 -1.00 -15.08 -37.08
CA LEU A 167 -0.19 -13.97 -36.56
C LEU A 167 -0.92 -12.63 -36.66
N ALA A 168 -1.74 -12.43 -37.70
CA ALA A 168 -2.59 -11.25 -37.83
C ALA A 168 -3.64 -11.16 -36.69
N ASN A 169 -4.27 -12.29 -36.33
CA ASN A 169 -5.19 -12.35 -35.19
C ASN A 169 -4.47 -12.08 -33.86
N VAL A 170 -3.29 -12.67 -33.65
CA VAL A 170 -2.46 -12.40 -32.46
C VAL A 170 -2.10 -10.91 -32.37
N ARG A 171 -1.69 -10.30 -33.50
CA ARG A 171 -1.41 -8.86 -33.58
C ARG A 171 -2.63 -8.02 -33.23
N LEU A 172 -3.81 -8.37 -33.73
CA LEU A 172 -5.06 -7.67 -33.40
C LEU A 172 -5.38 -7.77 -31.90
N ILE A 173 -5.23 -8.96 -31.31
CA ILE A 173 -5.43 -9.18 -29.87
C ILE A 173 -4.43 -8.33 -29.06
N LEU A 174 -3.17 -8.23 -29.47
CA LEU A 174 -2.19 -7.37 -28.79
C LEU A 174 -2.54 -5.88 -28.92
N LEU A 175 -2.93 -5.42 -30.11
CA LEU A 175 -3.28 -4.03 -30.39
C LEU A 175 -4.53 -3.56 -29.62
N LEU A 176 -5.52 -4.44 -29.44
CA LEU A 176 -6.75 -4.13 -28.69
C LEU A 176 -6.61 -4.46 -27.19
N GLY A 177 -5.90 -5.53 -26.85
CA GLY A 177 -5.70 -5.98 -25.48
C GLY A 177 -4.84 -5.02 -24.67
N LEU A 178 -3.79 -4.44 -25.26
CA LEU A 178 -2.92 -3.48 -24.57
C LEU A 178 -3.67 -2.24 -24.07
N PRO A 179 -4.46 -1.48 -24.88
CA PRO A 179 -5.19 -0.31 -24.39
C PRO A 179 -6.25 -0.69 -23.35
N ILE A 180 -6.95 -1.83 -23.52
CA ILE A 180 -7.92 -2.31 -22.52
C ILE A 180 -7.23 -2.59 -21.18
N ALA A 181 -6.10 -3.30 -21.22
CA ALA A 181 -5.30 -3.57 -20.03
C ALA A 181 -4.78 -2.27 -19.39
N MET A 182 -4.34 -1.29 -20.18
CA MET A 182 -3.90 0.02 -19.67
C MET A 182 -5.02 0.79 -18.96
N VAL A 183 -6.25 0.77 -19.48
CA VAL A 183 -7.40 1.40 -18.81
C VAL A 183 -7.70 0.71 -17.47
N LEU A 184 -7.71 -0.62 -17.44
CA LEU A 184 -7.94 -1.38 -16.21
C LEU A 184 -6.85 -1.13 -15.17
N VAL A 185 -5.58 -1.18 -15.59
CA VAL A 185 -4.43 -0.89 -14.72
C VAL A 185 -4.49 0.55 -14.22
N GLY A 186 -4.83 1.53 -15.07
CA GLY A 186 -4.95 2.93 -14.67
C GLY A 186 -6.04 3.15 -13.63
N GLY A 187 -7.22 2.54 -13.82
CA GLY A 187 -8.32 2.58 -12.86
C GLY A 187 -7.95 1.93 -11.53
N ALA A 188 -7.37 0.73 -11.54
CA ALA A 188 -6.92 0.02 -10.34
C ALA A 188 -5.81 0.79 -9.61
N SER A 189 -4.83 1.34 -10.35
CA SER A 189 -3.74 2.15 -9.79
C SER A 189 -4.27 3.42 -9.14
N TRP A 190 -5.23 4.10 -9.77
CA TRP A 190 -5.88 5.28 -9.19
C TRP A 190 -6.67 4.96 -7.92
N TRP A 191 -7.34 3.80 -7.87
CA TRP A 191 -8.05 3.36 -6.67
C TRP A 191 -7.09 3.03 -5.52
N LEU A 192 -6.07 2.20 -5.76
CA LEU A 192 -5.04 1.84 -4.77
C LEU A 192 -4.28 3.06 -4.25
N ALA A 193 -3.90 3.99 -5.13
CA ALA A 193 -3.27 5.25 -4.72
C ALA A 193 -4.18 6.08 -3.79
N GLY A 194 -5.50 6.00 -3.96
CA GLY A 194 -6.46 6.63 -3.05
C GLY A 194 -6.42 6.03 -1.65
N LEU A 195 -6.43 4.69 -1.55
CA LEU A 195 -6.36 3.97 -0.28
C LEU A 195 -5.04 4.22 0.45
N ALA A 196 -3.91 4.15 -0.25
CA ALA A 196 -2.59 4.36 0.32
C ALA A 196 -2.40 5.79 0.88
N MET A 197 -3.04 6.77 0.26
CA MET A 197 -2.87 8.18 0.61
C MET A 197 -3.84 8.65 1.71
N GLN A 198 -4.94 7.95 1.97
CA GLN A 198 -5.90 8.30 3.03
C GLN A 198 -5.29 8.43 4.44
N PRO A 199 -4.49 7.46 4.95
CA PRO A 199 -3.89 7.59 6.29
C PRO A 199 -2.87 8.74 6.35
N ILE A 200 -2.14 8.99 5.27
CA ILE A 200 -1.19 10.11 5.17
C ILE A 200 -1.94 11.43 5.27
N TYR A 201 -3.08 11.55 4.60
CA TYR A 201 -3.91 12.75 4.66
C TYR A 201 -4.43 13.01 6.07
N GLN A 202 -4.94 11.98 6.74
CA GLN A 202 -5.44 12.10 8.11
C GLN A 202 -4.33 12.51 9.08
N SER A 203 -3.15 11.90 8.98
CA SER A 203 -2.00 12.28 9.81
C SER A 203 -1.57 13.73 9.53
N TYR A 204 -1.51 14.12 8.26
CA TYR A 204 -1.11 15.48 7.88
C TYR A 204 -2.11 16.54 8.37
N SER A 205 -3.42 16.30 8.23
CA SER A 205 -4.44 17.23 8.73
C SER A 205 -4.40 17.35 10.24
N GLN A 206 -4.22 16.24 10.97
CA GLN A 206 -4.04 16.24 12.42
C GLN A 206 -2.81 17.05 12.84
N ILE A 207 -1.67 16.90 12.15
CA ILE A 207 -0.46 17.70 12.43
C ILE A 207 -0.71 19.19 12.19
N GLN A 208 -1.42 19.54 11.11
CA GLN A 208 -1.74 20.95 10.83
C GLN A 208 -2.66 21.55 11.89
N GLN A 209 -3.72 20.84 12.28
CA GLN A 209 -4.63 21.25 13.35
C GLN A 209 -3.86 21.41 14.66
N PHE A 210 -3.06 20.40 15.04
CA PHE A 210 -2.20 20.47 16.21
C PHE A 210 -1.28 21.69 16.21
N THR A 211 -0.61 21.97 15.09
CA THR A 211 0.30 23.12 14.99
C THR A 211 -0.45 24.44 15.13
N ALA A 212 -1.64 24.54 14.54
CA ALA A 212 -2.49 25.71 14.65
C ALA A 212 -2.99 25.92 16.09
N ASP A 213 -3.45 24.86 16.75
CA ASP A 213 -3.94 24.91 18.12
C ASP A 213 -2.82 25.29 19.11
N VAL A 214 -1.63 24.68 18.95
CA VAL A 214 -0.43 25.04 19.72
C VAL A 214 -0.07 26.51 19.53
N ALA A 215 -0.07 27.00 18.30
CA ALA A 215 0.23 28.40 18.03
C ALA A 215 -0.77 29.36 18.69
N HIS A 216 -2.05 28.96 18.77
CA HIS A 216 -3.08 29.76 19.43
C HIS A 216 -2.89 29.79 20.96
N GLU A 217 -2.70 28.62 21.57
CA GLU A 217 -2.54 28.48 23.01
C GLU A 217 -1.23 29.08 23.54
N LEU A 218 -0.17 29.13 22.73
CA LEU A 218 1.07 29.84 23.09
C LEU A 218 0.93 31.37 22.94
N ARG A 219 0.15 31.86 21.98
CA ARG A 219 0.00 33.30 21.72
C ARG A 219 -0.62 34.03 22.91
N THR A 220 -1.61 33.44 23.57
CA THR A 220 -2.31 34.07 24.70
C THR A 220 -1.40 34.38 25.90
N PRO A 221 -0.65 33.41 26.49
CA PRO A 221 0.26 33.71 27.59
C PRO A 221 1.42 34.63 27.16
N LEU A 222 1.92 34.52 25.92
CA LEU A 222 2.95 35.42 25.39
C LEU A 222 2.45 36.86 25.26
N ALA A 223 1.22 37.07 24.78
CA ALA A 223 0.62 38.39 24.69
C ALA A 223 0.36 38.99 26.09
N ALA A 224 -0.10 38.17 27.05
CA ALA A 224 -0.29 38.60 28.43
C ALA A 224 1.03 38.97 29.10
N LEU A 225 2.10 38.18 28.88
CA LEU A 225 3.46 38.49 29.32
C LEU A 225 3.96 39.80 28.72
N GLY A 226 3.84 39.96 27.41
CA GLY A 226 4.24 41.17 26.69
C GLY A 226 3.54 42.41 27.23
N ALA A 227 2.21 42.37 27.36
CA ALA A 227 1.44 43.49 27.90
C ALA A 227 1.81 43.83 29.35
N THR A 228 2.08 42.81 30.19
CA THR A 228 2.51 43.02 31.58
C THR A 228 3.86 43.72 31.65
N VAL A 229 4.81 43.29 30.81
CA VAL A 229 6.16 43.88 30.74
C VAL A 229 6.11 45.29 30.13
N GLU A 230 5.37 45.49 29.04
CA GLU A 230 5.18 46.81 28.41
C GLU A 230 4.55 47.80 29.38
N SER A 231 3.53 47.38 30.12
CA SER A 231 2.90 48.22 31.15
C SER A 231 3.87 48.62 32.24
N ALA A 232 4.73 47.71 32.70
CA ALA A 232 5.74 48.01 33.71
C ALA A 232 6.83 48.96 33.18
N LEU A 233 7.28 48.76 31.93
CA LEU A 233 8.28 49.62 31.29
C LEU A 233 7.75 51.04 30.99
N GLY A 234 6.43 51.20 30.80
CA GLY A 234 5.79 52.49 30.57
C GLY A 234 5.60 53.35 31.82
N MET A 235 5.83 52.80 33.02
CA MET A 235 5.67 53.52 34.29
C MET A 235 6.96 54.29 34.66
N PRO A 236 6.90 55.60 34.93
CA PRO A 236 8.09 56.40 35.29
C PRO A 236 8.74 55.95 36.60
N THR A 237 7.94 55.48 37.56
CA THR A 237 8.37 54.92 38.83
C THR A 237 7.43 53.80 39.24
N LEU A 238 7.98 52.69 39.70
CA LEU A 238 7.25 51.53 40.22
C LEU A 238 7.56 51.38 41.71
N SER A 239 6.54 51.23 42.54
CA SER A 239 6.76 50.85 43.95
C SER A 239 7.29 49.41 44.05
N GLU A 240 7.96 49.07 45.15
CA GLU A 240 8.44 47.70 45.38
C GLU A 240 7.27 46.68 45.35
N ALA A 241 6.09 47.08 45.86
CA ALA A 241 4.91 46.23 45.86
C ALA A 241 4.41 45.93 44.43
N GLU A 242 4.30 46.95 43.58
CA GLU A 242 3.87 46.79 42.18
C GLU A 242 4.90 46.01 41.35
N ALA A 243 6.20 46.25 41.59
CA ALA A 243 7.27 45.49 40.95
C ALA A 243 7.18 44.00 41.32
N ARG A 244 6.96 43.68 42.60
CA ARG A 244 6.78 42.29 43.05
C ARG A 244 5.52 41.64 42.46
N ASP A 245 4.42 42.37 42.36
CA ASP A 245 3.18 41.85 41.76
C ASP A 245 3.32 41.58 40.25
N THR A 246 3.99 42.49 39.54
CA THR A 246 4.37 42.34 38.13
C THR A 246 5.23 41.08 37.94
N LEU A 247 6.29 40.91 38.75
CA LEU A 247 7.17 39.75 38.68
C LEU A 247 6.43 38.44 39.00
N ARG A 248 5.53 38.42 39.98
CA ARG A 248 4.67 37.26 40.28
C ARG A 248 3.76 36.91 39.11
N THR A 249 3.24 37.91 38.41
CA THR A 249 2.43 37.70 37.20
C THR A 249 3.27 37.12 36.07
N VAL A 250 4.48 37.65 35.84
CA VAL A 250 5.43 37.11 34.85
C VAL A 250 5.81 35.66 35.18
N GLU A 251 6.17 35.37 36.43
CA GLU A 251 6.51 34.03 36.90
C GLU A 251 5.37 33.05 36.66
N ARG A 252 4.12 33.43 37.01
CA ARG A 252 2.93 32.60 36.80
C ARG A 252 2.70 32.27 35.32
N GLN A 253 2.84 33.24 34.43
CA GLN A 253 2.70 33.00 32.99
C GLN A 253 3.85 32.16 32.42
N ASN A 254 5.08 32.39 32.88
CA ASN A 254 6.24 31.59 32.46
C ASN A 254 6.07 30.11 32.87
N ARG A 255 5.67 29.85 34.12
CA ARG A 255 5.39 28.49 34.61
C ARG A 255 4.28 27.81 33.81
N ARG A 256 3.23 28.56 33.45
CA ARG A 256 2.16 28.06 32.57
C ARG A 256 2.69 27.69 31.18
N LEU A 257 3.53 28.53 30.58
CA LEU A 257 4.13 28.27 29.27
C LEU A 257 5.08 27.06 29.30
N THR A 258 5.91 26.94 30.34
CA THR A 258 6.76 25.76 30.55
C THR A 258 5.92 24.48 30.64
N THR A 259 4.84 24.50 31.42
CA THR A 259 3.94 23.34 31.55
C THR A 259 3.34 22.98 30.20
N LEU A 260 2.77 23.96 29.48
CA LEU A 260 2.23 23.73 28.13
C LEU A 260 3.24 23.09 27.18
N VAL A 261 4.48 23.59 27.13
CA VAL A 261 5.52 23.03 26.26
C VAL A 261 5.86 21.59 26.66
N THR A 262 6.01 21.32 27.96
CA THR A 262 6.29 19.96 28.48
C THR A 262 5.16 18.99 28.15
N ASP A 263 3.91 19.41 28.32
CA ASP A 263 2.71 18.63 27.98
C ASP A 263 2.67 18.25 26.50
N LEU A 264 2.99 19.21 25.63
CA LEU A 264 3.02 19.01 24.19
C LEU A 264 4.14 18.06 23.74
N LEU A 265 5.34 18.22 24.32
CA LEU A 265 6.46 17.32 24.05
C LEU A 265 6.17 15.89 24.52
N LEU A 266 5.53 15.75 25.69
CA LEU A 266 5.10 14.44 26.19
C LEU A 266 4.09 13.80 25.24
N LEU A 267 3.03 14.53 24.84
CA LEU A 267 2.03 14.03 23.90
C LEU A 267 2.70 13.58 22.59
N ALA A 268 3.53 14.43 21.98
CA ALA A 268 4.21 14.10 20.73
C ALA A 268 5.10 12.83 20.84
N ARG A 269 5.65 12.56 22.02
CA ARG A 269 6.46 11.36 22.29
C ARG A 269 5.60 10.11 22.45
N LEU A 270 4.54 10.17 23.26
CA LEU A 270 3.59 9.06 23.46
C LEU A 270 2.86 8.69 22.15
N GLU A 271 2.68 9.69 21.28
CA GLU A 271 2.38 9.60 19.84
C GLU A 271 2.99 8.43 19.07
N ARG A 272 4.28 8.25 19.32
CA ARG A 272 5.19 7.55 18.42
C ARG A 272 5.67 6.22 19.00
N GLN A 273 5.47 5.97 20.29
CA GLN A 273 6.16 4.91 21.03
C GLN A 273 5.24 4.23 22.05
N HIS A 274 5.30 2.89 22.10
CA HIS A 274 4.90 2.14 23.29
C HIS A 274 5.88 2.42 24.44
N VAL A 275 5.45 2.22 25.69
CA VAL A 275 6.26 2.50 26.89
C VAL A 275 7.67 1.92 26.76
N LEU A 276 8.68 2.80 26.73
CA LEU A 276 10.09 2.41 26.58
C LEU A 276 10.70 1.91 27.90
N VAL A 277 10.11 2.27 29.04
CA VAL A 277 10.63 1.97 30.38
C VAL A 277 9.78 0.89 31.03
N HIS A 278 10.39 -0.28 31.30
CA HIS A 278 9.70 -1.42 31.91
C HIS A 278 10.17 -1.58 33.36
N ARG A 279 9.61 -0.78 34.28
CA ARG A 279 9.86 -0.92 35.72
C ARG A 279 8.60 -1.37 36.43
N LYS A 280 8.74 -2.07 37.56
CA LYS A 280 7.60 -2.40 38.41
C LYS A 280 7.17 -1.14 39.14
N CYS A 281 5.92 -0.72 38.97
CA CYS A 281 5.33 0.45 39.60
C CYS A 281 4.23 0.00 40.56
N CYS A 282 4.25 0.48 41.80
CA CYS A 282 3.23 0.18 42.80
C CYS A 282 2.10 1.20 42.70
N LEU A 283 0.92 0.78 42.25
CA LEU A 283 -0.22 1.69 42.07
C LEU A 283 -0.78 2.20 43.41
N ASN A 284 -0.62 1.43 44.48
CA ASN A 284 -1.02 1.82 45.83
C ASN A 284 -0.24 3.06 46.30
N ASP A 285 1.08 3.04 46.11
CA ASP A 285 1.97 4.10 46.56
C ASP A 285 1.68 5.39 45.76
N ILE A 286 1.57 5.29 44.43
CA ILE A 286 1.20 6.41 43.56
C ILE A 286 -0.11 7.08 44.01
N ILE A 287 -1.15 6.30 44.31
CA ILE A 287 -2.46 6.85 44.70
C ILE A 287 -2.39 7.51 46.08
N ASN A 288 -1.71 6.89 47.04
CA ASN A 288 -1.56 7.45 48.38
C ASN A 288 -0.78 8.76 48.34
N ASP A 289 0.36 8.79 47.64
CA ASP A 289 1.21 9.96 47.48
C ASP A 289 0.43 11.12 46.84
N LEU A 290 -0.34 10.85 45.79
CA LEU A 290 -1.18 11.86 45.12
C LEU A 290 -2.28 12.42 46.02
N VAL A 291 -2.94 11.56 46.79
CA VAL A 291 -4.01 11.99 47.70
C VAL A 291 -3.44 12.85 48.84
N GLU A 292 -2.24 12.52 49.34
CA GLU A 292 -1.54 13.33 50.32
C GLU A 292 -1.08 14.67 49.74
N GLU A 293 -0.45 14.66 48.56
CA GLU A 293 0.05 15.87 47.90
C GLU A 293 -1.10 16.86 47.58
N LEU A 294 -2.22 16.35 47.05
CA LEU A 294 -3.34 17.17 46.60
C LEU A 294 -4.34 17.51 47.71
N ALA A 295 -4.15 17.00 48.93
CA ALA A 295 -5.04 17.25 50.07
C ALA A 295 -5.18 18.76 50.37
N ALA A 296 -4.07 19.50 50.35
CA ALA A 296 -4.08 20.93 50.62
C ALA A 296 -4.91 21.72 49.59
N TRP A 297 -4.84 21.33 48.31
CA TRP A 297 -5.62 21.96 47.25
C TRP A 297 -7.11 21.57 47.32
N ALA A 298 -7.41 20.32 47.65
CA ALA A 298 -8.77 19.86 47.89
C ALA A 298 -9.43 20.66 49.04
N ILE A 299 -8.73 20.84 50.16
CA ILE A 299 -9.20 21.65 51.31
C ILE A 299 -9.40 23.11 50.89
N ALA A 300 -8.44 23.71 50.18
CA ALA A 300 -8.55 25.08 49.70
C ALA A 300 -9.70 25.29 48.69
N SER A 301 -10.11 24.22 48.01
CA SER A 301 -11.25 24.19 47.08
C SER A 301 -12.56 23.75 47.75
N GLU A 302 -12.55 23.54 49.08
CA GLU A 302 -13.69 23.10 49.88
C GLU A 302 -14.29 21.74 49.43
N VAL A 303 -13.46 20.83 48.93
CA VAL A 303 -13.88 19.47 48.50
C VAL A 303 -13.22 18.39 49.34
N GLN A 304 -13.92 17.28 49.55
CA GLN A 304 -13.39 16.13 50.28
C GLN A 304 -12.71 15.15 49.33
N LEU A 305 -11.40 14.94 49.47
CA LEU A 305 -10.64 13.93 48.70
C LEU A 305 -10.43 12.66 49.54
N ILE A 306 -10.83 11.51 49.01
CA ILE A 306 -10.82 10.22 49.71
C ILE A 306 -10.15 9.15 48.86
N ALA A 307 -9.27 8.35 49.47
CA ALA A 307 -8.72 7.13 48.86
C ALA A 307 -9.46 5.89 49.38
N GLU A 308 -9.87 5.01 48.47
CA GLU A 308 -10.50 3.72 48.76
C GLU A 308 -9.70 2.59 48.08
N ILE A 309 -8.71 2.04 48.78
CA ILE A 309 -7.88 0.95 48.26
C ILE A 309 -8.52 -0.40 48.64
N LYS A 310 -9.15 -1.07 47.67
CA LYS A 310 -9.90 -2.33 47.85
C LYS A 310 -9.09 -3.57 47.48
N VAL A 311 -7.77 -3.52 47.69
CA VAL A 311 -6.86 -4.62 47.35
C VAL A 311 -6.10 -5.11 48.58
N HIS A 312 -6.06 -6.43 48.75
CA HIS A 312 -5.40 -7.08 49.89
C HIS A 312 -3.88 -7.15 49.74
N GLN A 313 -3.38 -7.04 48.50
CA GLN A 313 -1.97 -7.04 48.16
C GLN A 313 -1.68 -5.83 47.27
N GLN A 314 -0.47 -5.27 47.38
CA GLN A 314 -0.02 -4.17 46.52
C GLN A 314 -0.13 -4.58 45.05
N LEU A 315 -0.80 -3.74 44.24
CA LEU A 315 -0.93 -3.94 42.80
C LEU A 315 0.28 -3.34 42.10
N GLN A 316 1.06 -4.22 41.47
CA GLN A 316 2.21 -3.82 40.66
C GLN A 316 1.91 -4.02 39.18
N ILE A 317 2.25 -3.01 38.38
CA ILE A 317 2.25 -3.11 36.92
C ILE A 317 3.64 -2.81 36.37
N VAL A 318 3.89 -3.18 35.11
CA VAL A 318 5.13 -2.82 34.42
C VAL A 318 4.88 -1.56 33.60
N GLY A 319 5.64 -0.51 33.85
CA GLY A 319 5.50 0.75 33.15
C GLY A 319 6.48 1.84 33.58
N ASP A 320 6.07 3.07 33.30
CA ASP A 320 6.76 4.30 33.68
C ASP A 320 5.99 4.97 34.82
N GLU A 321 6.59 4.99 36.01
CA GLU A 321 5.98 5.48 37.24
C GLU A 321 5.62 6.96 37.17
N GLU A 322 6.47 7.80 36.57
CA GLU A 322 6.22 9.24 36.43
C GLU A 322 5.02 9.51 35.53
N GLN A 323 4.87 8.71 34.46
CA GLN A 323 3.71 8.80 33.59
C GLN A 323 2.43 8.32 34.30
N LEU A 324 2.50 7.21 35.05
CA LEU A 324 1.35 6.71 35.81
C LEU A 324 0.91 7.70 36.90
N TYR A 325 1.88 8.32 37.59
CA TYR A 325 1.63 9.41 38.53
C TYR A 325 0.86 10.54 37.87
N ARG A 326 1.38 11.02 36.73
CA ARG A 326 0.78 12.11 35.96
C ARG A 326 -0.59 11.77 35.37
N LEU A 327 -0.82 10.51 35.00
CA LEU A 327 -2.12 10.02 34.55
C LEU A 327 -3.17 10.22 35.64
N VAL A 328 -2.89 9.72 36.85
CA VAL A 328 -3.84 9.78 37.96
C VAL A 328 -3.98 11.22 38.46
N SER A 329 -2.88 11.99 38.55
CA SER A 329 -2.91 13.40 38.93
C SER A 329 -3.83 14.21 38.02
N ASN A 330 -3.71 14.05 36.69
CA ASN A 330 -4.57 14.75 35.73
C ASN A 330 -6.07 14.47 35.95
N LEU A 331 -6.44 13.27 36.40
CA LEU A 331 -7.83 12.95 36.69
C LEU A 331 -8.30 13.57 38.01
N ILE A 332 -7.47 13.52 39.06
CA ILE A 332 -7.77 14.13 40.35
C ILE A 332 -7.83 15.65 40.23
N ASP A 333 -6.92 16.27 39.49
CA ASP A 333 -6.90 17.72 39.24
C ASP A 333 -8.19 18.19 38.57
N ASN A 334 -8.68 17.43 37.58
CA ASN A 334 -9.97 17.70 36.95
C ASN A 334 -11.11 17.52 37.94
N ALA A 335 -11.10 16.46 38.76
CA ALA A 335 -12.12 16.25 39.77
C ALA A 335 -12.19 17.41 40.77
N ILE A 336 -11.04 17.89 41.28
CA ILE A 336 -10.98 19.05 42.21
C ILE A 336 -11.49 20.32 41.52
N GLN A 337 -11.05 20.57 40.29
CA GLN A 337 -11.41 21.78 39.56
C GLN A 337 -12.90 21.88 39.20
N TYR A 338 -13.57 20.75 38.96
CA TYR A 338 -14.96 20.71 38.47
C TYR A 338 -15.98 20.25 39.52
N THR A 339 -15.54 19.99 40.75
CA THR A 339 -16.41 19.70 41.89
C THR A 339 -16.69 20.99 42.67
N PRO A 340 -17.97 21.39 42.84
CA PRO A 340 -18.32 22.52 43.69
C PRO A 340 -17.95 22.30 45.17
N ALA A 341 -17.82 23.39 45.91
CA ALA A 341 -17.63 23.37 47.36
C ALA A 341 -18.67 22.47 48.07
N GLY A 342 -18.20 21.68 49.03
CA GLY A 342 -18.97 20.66 49.75
C GLY A 342 -19.08 19.31 49.02
N GLY A 343 -18.53 19.19 47.81
CA GLY A 343 -18.53 17.93 47.05
C GLY A 343 -17.46 16.93 47.50
N VAL A 344 -17.54 15.72 46.95
CA VAL A 344 -16.67 14.59 47.31
C VAL A 344 -16.00 14.02 46.06
N ILE A 345 -14.72 13.69 46.20
CA ILE A 345 -13.89 13.04 45.21
C ILE A 345 -13.35 11.75 45.82
N THR A 346 -13.58 10.63 45.15
CA THR A 346 -13.15 9.31 45.60
C THR A 346 -12.23 8.68 44.57
N VAL A 347 -11.00 8.37 44.98
CA VAL A 347 -10.02 7.61 44.20
C VAL A 347 -10.05 6.16 44.68
N ARG A 348 -10.60 5.27 43.86
CA ARG A 348 -10.66 3.84 44.14
C ARG A 348 -9.57 3.08 43.41
N LEU A 349 -8.91 2.16 44.11
CA LEU A 349 -8.04 1.15 43.49
C LEU A 349 -8.64 -0.23 43.72
N ASP A 350 -8.89 -0.95 42.64
CA ASP A 350 -9.45 -2.29 42.66
C ASP A 350 -8.71 -3.22 41.67
N ARG A 351 -8.97 -4.52 41.76
CA ARG A 351 -8.49 -5.53 40.84
C ARG A 351 -9.67 -6.23 40.17
N SER A 352 -9.69 -6.24 38.84
CA SER A 352 -10.68 -6.98 38.05
C SER A 352 -9.97 -7.91 37.07
N ASP A 353 -10.09 -9.23 37.30
CA ASP A 353 -9.45 -10.29 36.51
C ASP A 353 -7.95 -10.05 36.26
N ARG A 354 -7.61 -9.61 35.03
CA ARG A 354 -6.27 -9.35 34.53
C ARG A 354 -5.91 -7.86 34.51
N HIS A 355 -6.70 -7.01 35.15
CA HIS A 355 -6.51 -5.56 35.14
C HIS A 355 -6.48 -4.99 36.56
N ALA A 356 -5.62 -3.99 36.76
CA ALA A 356 -5.75 -3.02 37.82
C ALA A 356 -6.76 -1.96 37.37
N VAL A 357 -7.71 -1.64 38.22
CA VAL A 357 -8.76 -0.66 37.95
C VAL A 357 -8.58 0.52 38.88
N ILE A 358 -8.33 1.71 38.32
CA ILE A 358 -8.28 2.96 39.07
C ILE A 358 -9.51 3.76 38.68
N GLN A 359 -10.34 4.16 39.65
CA GLN A 359 -11.50 5.00 39.41
C GLN A 359 -11.35 6.32 40.14
N VAL A 360 -11.51 7.43 39.41
CA VAL A 360 -11.64 8.76 40.01
C VAL A 360 -13.09 9.19 39.83
N GLN A 361 -13.85 9.18 40.92
CA GLN A 361 -15.25 9.55 40.97
C GLN A 361 -15.40 10.93 41.63
N ASP A 362 -16.16 11.81 41.03
CA ASP A 362 -16.49 13.13 41.56
C ASP A 362 -18.00 13.35 41.64
N THR A 363 -18.44 14.21 42.57
CA THR A 363 -19.83 14.71 42.66
C THR A 363 -19.97 16.08 42.01
N GLY A 364 -19.22 16.34 40.95
CA GLY A 364 -19.13 17.65 40.30
C GLY A 364 -20.26 17.95 39.34
N ILE A 365 -20.00 18.91 38.44
CA ILE A 365 -21.01 19.40 37.48
C ILE A 365 -21.45 18.37 36.43
N GLY A 366 -20.71 17.27 36.28
CA GLY A 366 -20.94 16.27 35.24
C GLY A 366 -20.67 16.77 33.82
N ILE A 367 -20.80 15.87 32.85
CA ILE A 367 -20.42 16.08 31.44
C ILE A 367 -21.60 15.70 30.55
N ALA A 368 -22.04 16.63 29.71
CA ALA A 368 -23.11 16.40 28.74
C ALA A 368 -22.76 15.24 27.78
N PRO A 369 -23.71 14.35 27.42
CA PRO A 369 -23.42 13.18 26.59
C PRO A 369 -22.70 13.47 25.27
N GLN A 370 -23.01 14.61 24.63
CA GLN A 370 -22.39 15.02 23.37
C GLN A 370 -20.91 15.41 23.54
N ALA A 371 -20.50 15.83 24.74
CA ALA A 371 -19.13 16.22 25.04
C ALA A 371 -18.25 15.03 25.47
N GLN A 372 -18.83 13.96 26.01
CA GLN A 372 -18.08 12.83 26.60
C GLN A 372 -17.12 12.13 25.62
N GLN A 373 -17.41 12.16 24.31
CA GLN A 373 -16.49 11.61 23.30
C GLN A 373 -15.32 12.54 22.98
N ARG A 374 -15.52 13.86 23.17
CA ARG A 374 -14.60 14.92 22.77
C ARG A 374 -13.73 15.45 23.90
N ILE A 375 -14.05 15.16 25.17
CA ILE A 375 -13.24 15.59 26.33
C ILE A 375 -11.79 15.08 26.31
N PHE A 376 -11.52 14.04 25.51
CA PHE A 376 -10.17 13.51 25.32
C PHE A 376 -9.44 14.14 24.11
N ASP A 377 -10.11 14.98 23.32
CA ASP A 377 -9.49 15.73 22.24
C ASP A 377 -8.58 16.81 22.84
N ARG A 378 -7.43 17.03 22.20
CA ARG A 378 -6.48 18.05 22.65
C ARG A 378 -7.14 19.43 22.61
N PHE A 379 -6.89 20.24 23.64
CA PHE A 379 -7.38 21.60 23.78
C PHE A 379 -8.93 21.73 23.84
N TYR A 380 -9.67 20.63 23.85
CA TYR A 380 -11.12 20.68 23.93
C TYR A 380 -11.59 21.02 25.34
N ARG A 381 -12.58 21.92 25.44
CA ARG A 381 -13.16 22.40 26.69
C ARG A 381 -14.66 22.59 26.51
N VAL A 382 -15.47 22.13 27.47
CA VAL A 382 -16.95 22.16 27.40
C VAL A 382 -17.51 23.58 27.53
N SER A 383 -16.82 24.49 28.24
CA SER A 383 -17.26 25.88 28.42
C SER A 383 -16.05 26.82 28.49
N SER A 384 -16.00 27.80 27.58
CA SER A 384 -14.92 28.79 27.43
C SER A 384 -14.97 29.93 28.45
N ASP A 385 -16.14 30.22 29.03
CA ASP A 385 -16.36 31.47 29.77
C ASP A 385 -16.04 31.41 31.27
N ARG A 386 -16.34 30.30 31.97
CA ARG A 386 -15.92 30.11 33.38
C ARG A 386 -14.44 29.75 33.54
N SER A 387 -13.82 29.29 32.47
CA SER A 387 -12.57 28.54 32.52
C SER A 387 -11.32 29.39 32.19
N ARG A 388 -11.52 30.69 31.88
CA ARG A 388 -10.43 31.68 31.80
C ARG A 388 -9.78 31.95 33.15
N HIS A 389 -10.51 31.77 34.26
CA HIS A 389 -9.98 31.99 35.61
C HIS A 389 -9.29 30.76 36.21
N THR A 390 -9.66 29.54 35.81
CA THR A 390 -9.12 28.28 36.39
C THR A 390 -7.95 27.67 35.62
N GLY A 391 -7.53 28.26 34.48
CA GLY A 391 -6.17 28.08 33.93
C GLY A 391 -5.84 26.78 33.19
N GLY A 392 -6.77 25.82 33.06
CA GLY A 392 -6.52 24.54 32.37
C GLY A 392 -6.23 24.68 30.86
N SER A 393 -5.20 23.98 30.36
CA SER A 393 -4.79 23.93 28.94
C SER A 393 -5.72 23.11 28.04
N GLY A 394 -6.58 22.27 28.63
CA GLY A 394 -7.34 21.26 27.87
C GLY A 394 -6.48 20.09 27.37
N LEU A 395 -5.25 19.93 27.87
CA LEU A 395 -4.37 18.80 27.51
C LEU A 395 -4.42 17.64 28.50
N GLY A 396 -4.85 17.86 29.76
CA GLY A 396 -4.76 16.86 30.82
C GLY A 396 -5.43 15.52 30.49
N LEU A 397 -6.69 15.53 30.01
CA LEU A 397 -7.39 14.30 29.63
C LEU A 397 -6.80 13.63 28.37
N ALA A 398 -6.28 14.42 27.42
CA ALA A 398 -5.58 13.88 26.26
C ALA A 398 -4.27 13.18 26.67
N ILE A 399 -3.52 13.77 27.61
CA ILE A 399 -2.30 13.18 28.20
C ILE A 399 -2.65 11.90 28.95
N ALA A 400 -3.67 11.92 29.81
CA ALA A 400 -4.15 10.75 30.52
C ALA A 400 -4.48 9.60 29.55
N ARG A 401 -5.23 9.88 28.49
CA ARG A 401 -5.55 8.88 27.46
C ARG A 401 -4.30 8.35 26.76
N ALA A 402 -3.37 9.21 26.36
CA ALA A 402 -2.13 8.81 25.70
C ALA A 402 -1.26 7.92 26.60
N ILE A 403 -1.14 8.25 27.89
CA ILE A 403 -0.38 7.46 28.86
C ILE A 403 -1.00 6.08 29.04
N VAL A 404 -2.33 6.01 29.24
CA VAL A 404 -3.03 4.72 29.41
C VAL A 404 -2.87 3.83 28.19
N GLN A 405 -2.99 4.40 26.98
CA GLN A 405 -2.79 3.67 25.73
C GLN A 405 -1.35 3.18 25.56
N ALA A 406 -0.35 4.00 25.92
CA ALA A 406 1.05 3.61 25.87
C ALA A 406 1.35 2.42 26.81
N HIS A 407 0.62 2.32 27.93
CA HIS A 407 0.67 1.21 28.89
C HIS A 407 -0.24 0.01 28.53
N GLY A 408 -0.84 0.01 27.34
CA GLY A 408 -1.72 -1.08 26.87
C GLY A 408 -3.06 -1.17 27.60
N GLY A 409 -3.45 -0.10 28.31
CA GLY A 409 -4.70 -0.01 29.04
C GLY A 409 -5.83 0.69 28.28
N SER A 410 -6.95 0.94 28.99
CA SER A 410 -8.06 1.75 28.49
C SER A 410 -8.57 2.74 29.54
N LEU A 411 -9.06 3.90 29.09
CA LEU A 411 -9.66 4.94 29.92
C LEU A 411 -11.10 5.14 29.48
N GLN A 412 -12.03 5.02 30.42
CA GLN A 412 -13.47 5.17 30.19
C GLN A 412 -14.02 6.30 31.07
N VAL A 413 -15.11 6.91 30.62
CA VAL A 413 -15.85 7.92 31.37
C VAL A 413 -17.32 7.53 31.46
N GLN A 414 -17.89 7.68 32.65
CA GLN A 414 -19.32 7.63 32.89
C GLN A 414 -19.69 8.93 33.59
N SER A 415 -20.64 9.69 33.04
CA SER A 415 -21.00 10.98 33.61
C SER A 415 -22.44 11.33 33.27
N GLU A 416 -23.09 12.02 34.20
CA GLU A 416 -24.41 12.60 34.00
C GLU A 416 -24.38 14.06 34.45
N LEU A 417 -24.94 14.95 33.63
CA LEU A 417 -24.93 16.38 33.91
C LEU A 417 -25.62 16.66 35.26
N GLY A 418 -24.93 17.36 36.15
CA GLY A 418 -25.39 17.70 37.50
C GLY A 418 -25.24 16.59 38.54
N LYS A 419 -24.75 15.39 38.18
CA LYS A 419 -24.54 14.28 39.14
C LYS A 419 -23.07 13.89 39.34
N GLY A 420 -22.16 14.48 38.57
CA GLY A 420 -20.73 14.20 38.64
C GLY A 420 -20.25 13.24 37.56
N SER A 421 -19.00 12.78 37.70
CA SER A 421 -18.34 11.93 36.71
C SER A 421 -17.56 10.80 37.38
N THR A 422 -17.27 9.76 36.60
CA THR A 422 -16.39 8.66 37.00
C THR A 422 -15.49 8.34 35.82
N PHE A 423 -14.19 8.56 36.01
CA PHE A 423 -13.16 8.15 35.07
C PHE A 423 -12.56 6.82 35.56
N ALA A 424 -12.63 5.79 34.73
CA ALA A 424 -12.13 4.45 35.04
C ALA A 424 -10.95 4.10 34.12
N ILE A 425 -9.79 3.90 34.72
CA ILE A 425 -8.56 3.41 34.07
C ILE A 425 -8.48 1.90 34.28
N TYR A 426 -8.20 1.16 33.21
CA TYR A 426 -7.93 -0.27 33.23
C TYR A 426 -6.51 -0.51 32.71
N LEU A 427 -5.61 -0.99 33.58
CA LEU A 427 -4.22 -1.28 33.23
C LEU A 427 -3.97 -2.79 33.31
N PRO A 428 -3.32 -3.41 32.32
CA PRO A 428 -3.07 -4.84 32.34
C PRO A 428 -2.11 -5.19 33.48
N LEU A 429 -2.54 -6.12 34.35
CA LEU A 429 -1.66 -6.79 35.29
C LEU A 429 -0.84 -7.80 34.49
N ASN A 430 0.48 -7.58 34.39
CA ASN A 430 1.35 -8.54 33.74
C ASN A 430 1.28 -9.87 34.50
N ILE A 431 0.59 -10.86 33.93
CA ILE A 431 0.70 -12.25 34.35
C ILE A 431 2.06 -12.71 33.82
N SER A 432 3.02 -12.90 34.71
CA SER A 432 4.23 -13.65 34.42
C SER A 432 3.88 -15.03 33.87
N SER A 433 3.89 -15.23 32.54
CA SER A 433 4.05 -16.55 31.93
C SER A 433 4.37 -16.46 30.43
N ASN A 434 5.53 -17.02 30.06
CA ASN A 434 6.06 -17.33 28.72
C ASN A 434 6.75 -16.21 27.93
N ILE A 435 7.94 -15.85 28.39
CA ILE A 435 9.05 -15.53 27.48
C ILE A 435 9.42 -16.84 26.76
N ASN A 436 8.78 -17.13 25.63
CA ASN A 436 9.33 -18.10 24.69
C ASN A 436 10.31 -17.36 23.79
N THR A 437 11.58 -17.64 24.06
CA THR A 437 12.74 -17.32 23.26
C THR A 437 12.53 -17.79 21.82
N VAL A 438 12.33 -16.87 20.87
CA VAL A 438 12.58 -17.18 19.46
C VAL A 438 13.89 -16.52 19.06
N LYS A 439 14.95 -17.30 19.24
CA LYS A 439 16.19 -17.18 18.48
C LYS A 439 15.87 -17.47 17.01
N ARG A 440 16.04 -16.48 16.12
CA ARG A 440 17.01 -16.51 15.01
C ARG A 440 16.87 -15.27 14.13
#